data_AF-A0A679IYT0-F1
#
_entry.id   AF-A0A679IYT0-F1
#
_cell.length_a   1.000
_cell.length_b   1.000
_cell.length_c   1.000
_cell.angle_alpha   90.00
_cell.angle_beta   90.00
_cell.angle_gamma   90.00
#
_symmetry.space_group_name_H-M   'P 1'
#
loop_
_entity.id
_entity.type
_entity.pdbx_description
1 polymer ?
#
loop_
_entity_poly.entity_id
_entity_poly.type
_entity_poly.pdbx_seq_one_letter_code
_entity_poly.pdbx_strand_id
1 'polypeptide(L)'
;MNKIRLEALQADGLDEQIAVGAAVYSTPEVTDREHLRWKHLGNPAGVSTSISARNPQGDLVGRSFLQPRRVSLDAAESCTGATVTDLVVKPGERNAATMISMTRAVRAPEGVDVVFHTSNEVSDIFYRKLFKFPVAFTLQAAGLPIGVAGAIGRFVSNRALIAFGNSLASPWRLLIRVGAGVCAWGTRLAFGPVPQEVERAEVFRRFRNYAGPHLARDDAFVDWRFSKGTLFRGDVKWLWKKQECLGYLAFKQVELAGLKIMVIMDSVLLRPLSGGESVHLKLMAARMAADAGCDAVFTIANLQNPALKWMGGFPFLGIPDRHLPHPTPIFVHAVEGRRGAMARADLFFSLADLDYF
;
A
#
# COMPACT_ATOMS: atom_id res chain seq x y z
N MET A 1 28.11 -8.77 -21.09
CA MET A 1 26.88 -9.07 -20.33
C MET A 1 26.85 -8.17 -19.10
N ASN A 2 25.68 -7.65 -18.73
CA ASN A 2 25.55 -6.76 -17.58
C ASN A 2 25.88 -7.51 -16.28
N LYS A 3 26.65 -6.89 -15.40
CA LYS A 3 27.03 -7.45 -14.09
C LYS A 3 26.01 -7.01 -13.06
N ILE A 4 25.48 -7.95 -12.28
CA ILE A 4 24.57 -7.66 -11.17
C ILE A 4 25.40 -7.49 -9.89
N ARG A 5 25.14 -6.43 -9.13
CA ARG A 5 25.71 -6.17 -7.81
C ARG A 5 24.60 -5.97 -6.79
N LEU A 6 24.83 -6.48 -5.59
CA LEU A 6 23.96 -6.25 -4.44
C LEU A 6 24.78 -5.48 -3.42
N GLU A 7 24.33 -4.28 -3.06
CA GLU A 7 25.05 -3.39 -2.17
C GLU A 7 24.07 -2.57 -1.33
N ALA A 8 24.41 -2.28 -0.08
CA ALA A 8 23.62 -1.36 0.74
C ALA A 8 23.62 0.02 0.06
N LEU A 9 22.45 0.60 -0.16
CA LEU A 9 22.32 1.89 -0.82
C LEU A 9 23.02 2.98 0.00
N GLN A 10 23.90 3.74 -0.66
CA GLN A 10 24.59 4.87 -0.06
C GLN A 10 23.97 6.18 -0.54
N ALA A 11 24.10 7.23 0.27
CA ALA A 11 23.50 8.54 -0.02
C ALA A 11 24.12 9.23 -1.25
N ASP A 12 25.43 9.03 -1.47
CA ASP A 12 26.18 9.51 -2.63
C ASP A 12 25.79 8.77 -3.93
N GLY A 13 25.33 7.53 -3.83
CA GLY A 13 24.85 6.73 -4.96
C GLY A 13 23.45 7.09 -5.48
N LEU A 14 22.71 7.98 -4.81
CA LEU A 14 21.32 8.28 -5.18
C LEU A 14 21.16 8.92 -6.57
N ASP A 15 22.11 9.77 -7.01
CA ASP A 15 21.99 10.46 -8.30
C ASP A 15 22.02 9.49 -9.48
N GLU A 16 22.90 8.49 -9.43
CA GLU A 16 23.00 7.48 -10.47
C GLU A 16 21.71 6.66 -10.53
N GLN A 17 21.13 6.34 -9.36
CA GLN A 17 19.85 5.65 -9.25
C GLN A 17 18.73 6.49 -9.87
N ILE A 18 18.61 7.76 -9.49
CA ILE A 18 17.62 8.71 -10.01
C ILE A 18 17.70 8.79 -11.54
N ALA A 19 18.91 8.90 -12.09
CA ALA A 19 19.14 8.97 -13.52
C ALA A 19 18.60 7.73 -14.27
N VAL A 20 18.70 6.53 -13.67
CA VAL A 20 18.09 5.32 -14.25
C VAL A 20 16.56 5.38 -14.18
N GLY A 21 15.99 5.84 -13.07
CA GLY A 21 14.54 6.03 -12.93
C GLY A 21 13.97 7.02 -13.94
N ALA A 22 14.63 8.18 -14.07
CA ALA A 22 14.26 9.27 -14.97
C ALA A 22 14.35 8.89 -16.45
N ALA A 23 15.16 7.88 -16.80
CA ALA A 23 15.23 7.36 -18.16
C ALA A 23 13.98 6.56 -18.58
N VAL A 24 13.07 6.25 -17.65
CA VAL A 24 11.86 5.45 -17.91
C VAL A 24 10.59 6.15 -17.43
N TYR A 25 10.65 6.84 -16.30
CA TYR A 25 9.49 7.46 -15.67
C TYR A 25 9.74 8.95 -15.46
N SER A 26 8.67 9.73 -15.55
CA SER A 26 8.67 11.16 -15.27
C SER A 26 8.06 11.51 -13.90
N THR A 27 7.74 10.50 -13.09
CA THR A 27 6.98 10.67 -11.85
C THR A 27 7.91 10.87 -10.65
N PRO A 28 7.58 11.78 -9.71
CA PRO A 28 8.46 12.12 -8.60
C PRO A 28 8.71 10.95 -7.65
N GLU A 29 7.84 9.94 -7.60
CA GLU A 29 7.99 8.72 -6.78
C GLU A 29 9.27 7.93 -7.10
N VAL A 30 9.85 8.13 -8.29
CA VAL A 30 11.06 7.42 -8.72
C VAL A 30 12.21 8.34 -9.13
N THR A 31 11.94 9.65 -9.27
CA THR A 31 12.94 10.65 -9.67
C THR A 31 13.25 11.69 -8.59
N ASP A 32 12.41 11.85 -7.56
CA ASP A 32 12.66 12.80 -6.49
C ASP A 32 13.68 12.27 -5.49
N ARG A 33 14.70 13.09 -5.21
CA ARG A 33 15.83 12.72 -4.36
C ARG A 33 15.42 12.53 -2.90
N GLU A 34 14.64 13.47 -2.36
CA GLU A 34 14.21 13.42 -0.98
C GLU A 34 13.24 12.26 -0.75
N HIS A 35 12.41 11.96 -1.74
CA HIS A 35 11.55 10.79 -1.73
C HIS A 35 12.35 9.48 -1.68
N LEU A 36 13.32 9.29 -2.56
CA LEU A 36 14.17 8.08 -2.54
C LEU A 36 14.99 7.99 -1.24
N ARG A 37 15.49 9.12 -0.73
CA ARG A 37 16.17 9.17 0.56
C ARG A 37 15.25 8.70 1.70
N TRP A 38 14.05 9.26 1.80
CA TRP A 38 13.05 8.86 2.79
C TRP A 38 12.71 7.37 2.67
N LYS A 39 12.45 6.90 1.45
CA LYS A 39 11.98 5.55 1.16
C LYS A 39 13.04 4.48 1.43
N HIS A 40 14.28 4.74 1.01
CA HIS A 40 15.32 3.71 0.98
C HIS A 40 16.41 3.88 2.03
N LEU A 41 16.69 5.10 2.49
CA LEU A 41 17.69 5.37 3.53
C LEU A 41 17.03 5.65 4.88
N GLY A 42 15.82 6.21 4.90
CA GLY A 42 15.07 6.59 6.10
C GLY A 42 14.11 5.53 6.65
N ASN A 43 14.11 4.32 6.11
CA ASN A 43 13.21 3.25 6.56
C ASN A 43 13.62 2.75 7.97
N PRO A 44 12.67 2.64 8.92
CA PRO A 44 12.97 2.21 10.30
C PRO A 44 13.51 0.77 10.40
N ALA A 45 13.28 -0.08 9.40
CA ALA A 45 13.84 -1.43 9.34
C ALA A 45 15.27 -1.47 8.75
N GLY A 46 15.83 -0.32 8.36
CA GLY A 46 17.19 -0.20 7.85
C GLY A 46 17.28 0.31 6.41
N VAL A 47 18.51 0.42 5.94
CA VAL A 47 18.84 0.88 4.58
C VAL A 47 18.50 -0.20 3.55
N SER A 48 17.96 0.22 2.41
CA SER A 48 17.66 -0.70 1.30
C SER A 48 18.92 -1.26 0.65
N THR A 49 18.85 -2.51 0.20
CA THR A 49 19.87 -3.10 -0.67
C THR A 49 19.53 -2.77 -2.12
N SER A 50 20.44 -2.12 -2.83
CA SER A 50 20.36 -1.89 -4.26
C SER A 50 20.75 -3.15 -5.02
N ILE A 51 19.92 -3.55 -5.98
CA ILE A 51 20.24 -4.53 -7.01
C ILE A 51 20.58 -3.75 -8.28
N SER A 52 21.88 -3.55 -8.49
CA SER A 52 22.45 -2.72 -9.55
C SER A 52 22.83 -3.57 -10.75
N ALA A 53 22.27 -3.29 -11.93
CA ALA A 53 22.75 -3.85 -13.20
C ALA A 53 23.70 -2.85 -13.87
N ARG A 54 24.96 -3.25 -14.04
CA ARG A 54 26.00 -2.41 -14.66
C ARG A 54 26.44 -2.95 -16.01
N ASN A 55 26.59 -2.08 -17.00
CA ASN A 55 27.09 -2.46 -18.33
C ASN A 55 28.61 -2.79 -18.28
N PRO A 56 29.22 -3.28 -19.38
CA PRO A 56 30.67 -3.56 -19.42
C PRO A 56 31.56 -2.35 -19.13
N GLN A 57 31.09 -1.13 -19.39
CA GLN A 57 31.77 0.13 -19.12
C GLN A 57 31.71 0.53 -17.64
N GLY A 58 30.82 -0.09 -16.86
CA GLY A 58 30.64 0.15 -15.43
C GLY A 58 29.44 1.04 -15.08
N ASP A 59 28.74 1.57 -16.08
CA ASP A 59 27.60 2.45 -15.88
C ASP A 59 26.40 1.69 -15.32
N LEU A 60 25.66 2.29 -14.39
CA LEU A 60 24.38 1.76 -13.96
C LEU A 60 23.33 1.89 -15.07
N VAL A 61 22.78 0.76 -15.49
CA VAL A 61 21.80 0.65 -16.56
C VAL A 61 20.46 0.04 -16.11
N GLY A 62 20.43 -0.56 -14.92
CA GLY A 62 19.19 -1.00 -14.29
C GLY A 62 19.31 -1.00 -12.78
N ARG A 63 18.17 -0.83 -12.11
CA ARG A 63 18.07 -0.82 -10.65
C ARG A 63 16.83 -1.58 -10.18
N SER A 64 16.90 -2.05 -8.95
CA SER A 64 15.77 -2.45 -8.11
C SER A 64 16.23 -2.34 -6.66
N PHE A 65 15.31 -2.19 -5.72
CA PHE A 65 15.65 -2.13 -4.31
C PHE A 65 14.95 -3.23 -3.53
N LEU A 66 15.69 -3.83 -2.60
CA LEU A 66 15.14 -4.62 -1.52
C LEU A 66 15.01 -3.70 -0.31
N GLN A 67 13.80 -3.22 -0.08
CA GLN A 67 13.47 -2.37 1.06
C GLN A 67 13.27 -3.27 2.29
N PRO A 68 14.12 -3.20 3.32
CA PRO A 68 14.03 -4.09 4.46
C PRO A 68 12.74 -3.85 5.22
N ARG A 69 12.21 -4.93 5.80
CA ARG A 69 11.00 -4.92 6.61
C ARG A 69 11.18 -5.93 7.74
N ARG A 70 10.57 -5.68 8.88
CA ARG A 70 10.35 -6.72 9.89
C ARG A 70 9.05 -7.44 9.58
N VAL A 71 9.06 -8.77 9.62
CA VAL A 71 7.84 -9.58 9.44
C VAL A 71 7.48 -10.17 10.80
N SER A 72 6.28 -9.89 11.30
CA SER A 72 5.71 -10.63 12.42
C SER A 72 5.13 -11.92 11.88
N LEU A 73 5.53 -13.06 12.44
CA LEU A 73 4.93 -14.36 12.11
C LEU A 73 3.79 -14.67 13.08
N ASP A 74 4.00 -14.34 14.35
CA ASP A 74 2.98 -14.34 15.40
C ASP A 74 3.31 -13.27 16.45
N ALA A 75 2.78 -13.43 17.67
CA ALA A 75 2.96 -12.54 18.80
C ALA A 75 4.41 -12.46 19.33
N ALA A 76 5.13 -13.58 19.26
CA ALA A 76 6.44 -13.79 19.87
C ALA A 76 7.55 -13.93 18.82
N GLU A 77 7.21 -14.35 17.61
CA GLU A 77 8.15 -14.60 16.54
C GLU A 77 8.11 -13.53 15.45
N SER A 78 9.31 -13.08 15.06
CA SER A 78 9.52 -12.22 13.91
C SER A 78 10.74 -12.66 13.11
N CYS A 79 10.76 -12.35 11.82
CA CYS A 79 11.88 -12.62 10.94
C CYS A 79 12.24 -11.39 10.09
N THR A 80 13.38 -11.45 9.41
CA THR A 80 13.83 -10.38 8.51
C THR A 80 13.16 -10.55 7.16
N GLY A 81 12.50 -9.51 6.67
CA GLY A 81 11.87 -9.49 5.37
C GLY A 81 12.36 -8.35 4.49
N ALA A 82 11.93 -8.36 3.22
CA ALA A 82 12.11 -7.23 2.33
C ALA A 82 10.94 -7.12 1.32
N THR A 83 10.65 -5.91 0.88
CA THR A 83 9.77 -5.63 -0.26
C THR A 83 10.60 -5.21 -1.46
N VAL A 84 10.33 -5.78 -2.62
CA VAL A 84 10.99 -5.39 -3.88
C VAL A 84 10.30 -4.17 -4.44
N THR A 85 11.10 -3.16 -4.81
CA THR A 85 10.62 -1.89 -5.36
C THR A 85 11.47 -1.46 -6.56
N ASP A 86 10.89 -0.59 -7.40
CA ASP A 86 11.54 0.13 -8.51
C ASP A 86 12.40 -0.71 -9.46
N LEU A 87 11.95 -1.91 -9.85
CA LEU A 87 12.64 -2.69 -10.88
C LEU A 87 12.53 -1.98 -12.24
N VAL A 88 13.64 -1.45 -12.72
CA VAL A 88 13.71 -0.71 -13.97
C VAL A 88 15.05 -0.93 -14.68
N VAL A 89 15.02 -0.99 -16.02
CA VAL A 89 16.20 -1.04 -16.89
C VAL A 89 16.03 0.01 -17.97
N LYS A 90 17.09 0.80 -18.23
CA LYS A 90 17.14 1.85 -19.26
C LYS A 90 16.70 1.27 -20.62
N PRO A 91 15.87 1.97 -21.41
CA PRO A 91 15.27 1.40 -22.62
C PRO A 91 16.26 0.75 -23.60
N GLY A 92 17.41 1.40 -23.87
CA GLY A 92 18.44 0.89 -24.77
C GLY A 92 19.22 -0.33 -24.25
N GLU A 93 19.07 -0.66 -22.97
CA GLU A 93 19.82 -1.72 -22.28
C GLU A 93 18.92 -2.91 -21.92
N ARG A 94 17.62 -2.84 -22.28
CA ARG A 94 16.63 -3.88 -21.97
C ARG A 94 16.93 -5.15 -22.76
N ASN A 95 17.22 -6.22 -22.02
CA ASN A 95 17.32 -7.56 -22.56
C ASN A 95 16.86 -8.59 -21.53
N ALA A 96 16.38 -9.74 -22.02
CA ALA A 96 15.84 -10.80 -21.17
C ALA A 96 16.88 -11.32 -20.15
N ALA A 97 18.15 -11.42 -20.53
CA ALA A 97 19.21 -11.91 -19.65
C ALA A 97 19.43 -10.99 -18.43
N THR A 98 19.37 -9.67 -18.63
CA THR A 98 19.49 -8.69 -17.55
C THR A 98 18.31 -8.77 -16.60
N MET A 99 17.08 -8.79 -17.14
CA MET A 99 15.87 -8.95 -16.34
C MET A 99 15.90 -10.26 -15.52
N ILE A 100 16.26 -11.38 -16.15
CA ILE A 100 16.41 -12.67 -15.46
C ILE A 100 17.46 -12.61 -14.35
N SER A 101 18.61 -12.00 -14.60
CA SER A 101 19.68 -11.90 -13.61
C SER A 101 19.25 -11.03 -12.42
N MET A 102 18.58 -9.91 -12.66
CA MET A 102 18.03 -9.05 -11.59
C MET A 102 16.93 -9.76 -10.80
N THR A 103 15.97 -10.41 -11.46
CA THR A 103 14.91 -11.17 -10.78
C THR A 103 15.46 -12.35 -9.98
N ARG A 104 16.54 -13.00 -10.42
CA ARG A 104 17.20 -14.05 -9.64
C ARG A 104 17.86 -13.51 -8.37
N ALA A 105 18.50 -12.35 -8.45
CA ALA A 105 19.11 -11.68 -7.31
C ALA A 105 18.11 -11.32 -6.19
N VAL A 106 16.82 -11.17 -6.54
CA VAL A 106 15.74 -10.90 -5.59
C VAL A 106 15.36 -12.10 -4.71
N ARG A 107 15.54 -13.35 -5.16
CA ARG A 107 14.80 -14.51 -4.60
C ARG A 107 15.15 -14.90 -3.16
N ALA A 108 16.33 -14.51 -2.66
CA ALA A 108 16.73 -14.68 -1.26
C ALA A 108 18.12 -14.05 -1.10
N PRO A 109 18.23 -12.73 -0.92
CA PRO A 109 19.52 -12.14 -0.58
C PRO A 109 19.98 -12.68 0.78
N GLU A 110 21.29 -12.68 1.01
CA GLU A 110 21.86 -13.07 2.29
C GLU A 110 21.28 -12.22 3.44
N GLY A 111 20.89 -12.87 4.55
CA GLY A 111 20.34 -12.20 5.72
C GLY A 111 18.85 -11.81 5.65
N VAL A 112 18.13 -12.17 4.58
CA VAL A 112 16.67 -11.95 4.46
C VAL A 112 15.94 -13.28 4.40
N ASP A 113 15.01 -13.49 5.33
CA ASP A 113 14.24 -14.72 5.44
C ASP A 113 13.09 -14.78 4.42
N VAL A 114 12.47 -13.63 4.13
CA VAL A 114 11.28 -13.52 3.28
C VAL A 114 11.31 -12.28 2.38
N VAL A 115 11.04 -12.45 1.09
CA VAL A 115 10.94 -11.35 0.11
C VAL A 115 9.53 -11.31 -0.48
N PHE A 116 8.90 -10.15 -0.38
CA PHE A 116 7.60 -9.85 -0.96
C PHE A 116 7.80 -9.03 -2.22
N HIS A 117 7.07 -9.37 -3.27
CA HIS A 117 6.96 -8.48 -4.42
C HIS A 117 5.63 -8.64 -5.12
N THR A 118 5.32 -7.63 -5.92
CA THR A 118 4.17 -7.62 -6.81
C THR A 118 4.65 -7.44 -8.24
N SER A 119 3.72 -7.43 -9.19
CA SER A 119 3.97 -7.18 -10.60
C SER A 119 3.04 -6.12 -11.14
N ASN A 120 3.54 -5.37 -12.10
CA ASN A 120 2.73 -4.58 -13.02
C ASN A 120 2.28 -5.42 -14.23
N GLU A 121 1.51 -4.82 -15.14
CA GLU A 121 0.98 -5.47 -16.35
C GLU A 121 2.04 -6.18 -17.20
N VAL A 122 3.25 -5.61 -17.27
CA VAL A 122 4.35 -6.13 -18.09
C VAL A 122 5.05 -7.28 -17.38
N SER A 123 5.38 -7.11 -16.10
CA SER A 123 6.18 -8.06 -15.32
C SER A 123 5.40 -9.31 -14.88
N ASP A 124 4.06 -9.24 -14.77
CA ASP A 124 3.23 -10.37 -14.32
C ASP A 124 3.38 -11.58 -15.25
N ILE A 125 3.40 -11.36 -16.57
CA ILE A 125 3.59 -12.40 -17.57
C ILE A 125 4.93 -13.12 -17.36
N PHE A 126 6.01 -12.38 -17.10
CA PHE A 126 7.32 -12.96 -16.85
C PHE A 126 7.34 -13.76 -15.54
N TYR A 127 6.81 -13.22 -14.45
CA TYR A 127 6.82 -13.90 -13.15
C TYR A 127 5.98 -15.18 -13.17
N ARG A 128 4.79 -15.14 -13.76
CA ARG A 128 3.89 -16.30 -13.80
C ARG A 128 4.30 -17.33 -14.85
N LYS A 129 4.62 -16.91 -16.08
CA LYS A 129 4.87 -17.85 -17.19
C LYS A 129 6.32 -18.31 -17.27
N LEU A 130 7.28 -17.38 -17.15
CA LEU A 130 8.70 -17.70 -17.29
C LEU A 130 9.28 -18.25 -15.99
N PHE A 131 9.09 -17.55 -14.88
CA PHE A 131 9.68 -17.97 -13.60
C PHE A 131 8.79 -18.90 -12.76
N LYS A 132 7.51 -19.03 -13.12
CA LYS A 132 6.51 -19.85 -12.42
C LYS A 132 6.46 -19.53 -10.92
N PHE A 133 6.53 -18.25 -10.58
CA PHE A 133 6.45 -17.83 -9.19
C PHE A 133 5.05 -18.11 -8.63
N PRO A 134 4.94 -18.78 -7.47
CA PRO A 134 3.66 -19.00 -6.83
C PRO A 134 3.10 -17.67 -6.33
N VAL A 135 1.85 -17.39 -6.69
CA VAL A 135 1.09 -16.28 -6.11
C VAL A 135 0.61 -16.72 -4.74
N ALA A 136 1.01 -16.01 -3.68
CA ALA A 136 0.58 -16.32 -2.32
C ALA A 136 -0.88 -15.88 -2.10
N PHE A 137 -1.22 -14.67 -2.55
CA PHE A 137 -2.57 -14.11 -2.55
C PHE A 137 -2.66 -12.96 -3.56
N THR A 138 -3.87 -12.52 -3.85
CA THR A 138 -4.13 -11.34 -4.70
C THR A 138 -4.89 -10.32 -3.87
N LEU A 139 -4.45 -9.07 -3.89
CA LEU A 139 -5.16 -8.01 -3.19
C LEU A 139 -6.49 -7.73 -3.89
N GLN A 140 -7.50 -7.40 -3.09
CA GLN A 140 -8.84 -7.12 -3.56
C GLN A 140 -9.17 -5.65 -3.38
N ALA A 141 -9.77 -5.06 -4.40
CA ALA A 141 -10.22 -3.68 -4.36
C ALA A 141 -11.66 -3.59 -3.83
N ALA A 142 -11.90 -2.59 -2.99
CA ALA A 142 -13.23 -2.26 -2.49
C ALA A 142 -13.38 -0.74 -2.37
N GLY A 143 -14.60 -0.25 -2.52
CA GLY A 143 -14.84 1.18 -2.37
C GLY A 143 -16.30 1.55 -2.47
N LEU A 144 -16.56 2.86 -2.39
CA LEU A 144 -17.89 3.42 -2.54
C LEU A 144 -17.80 4.70 -3.38
N PRO A 145 -18.57 4.80 -4.48
CA PRO A 145 -18.71 6.06 -5.20
C PRO A 145 -19.48 7.08 -4.34
N ILE A 146 -19.00 8.31 -4.31
CA ILE A 146 -19.52 9.43 -3.51
C ILE A 146 -20.07 10.54 -4.41
N GLY A 147 -19.46 10.75 -5.58
CA GLY A 147 -19.83 11.77 -6.54
C GLY A 147 -19.59 11.33 -7.98
N VAL A 148 -20.18 12.07 -8.91
CA VAL A 148 -20.06 11.83 -10.36
C VAL A 148 -19.40 13.01 -11.09
N ALA A 149 -19.01 14.06 -10.36
CA ALA A 149 -18.57 15.31 -10.97
C ALA A 149 -17.21 15.19 -11.64
N GLY A 150 -16.25 14.49 -11.04
CA GLY A 150 -14.99 14.20 -11.72
C GLY A 150 -15.20 13.35 -12.98
N ALA A 151 -16.16 12.40 -12.94
CA ALA A 151 -16.48 11.58 -14.12
C ALA A 151 -17.10 12.40 -15.25
N ILE A 152 -18.01 13.34 -14.96
CA ILE A 152 -18.61 14.24 -15.96
C ILE A 152 -17.55 15.21 -16.50
N GLY A 153 -16.69 15.74 -15.62
CA GLY A 153 -15.62 16.67 -15.99
C GLY A 153 -14.60 16.09 -16.98
N ARG A 154 -14.44 14.76 -17.03
CA ARG A 154 -13.62 14.09 -18.05
C ARG A 154 -14.15 14.27 -19.47
N PHE A 155 -15.47 14.29 -19.63
CA PHE A 155 -16.11 14.33 -20.96
C PHE A 155 -16.59 15.72 -21.33
N VAL A 156 -16.76 16.61 -20.35
CA VAL A 156 -17.42 17.90 -20.54
C VAL A 156 -16.71 19.00 -19.75
N SER A 157 -16.27 20.06 -20.43
CA SER A 157 -15.60 21.22 -19.83
C SER A 157 -16.57 22.27 -19.25
N ASN A 158 -17.88 22.09 -19.49
CA ASN A 158 -18.90 23.04 -19.07
C ASN A 158 -19.14 22.98 -17.56
N ARG A 159 -18.77 24.07 -16.87
CA ARG A 159 -18.90 24.22 -15.41
C ARG A 159 -20.35 24.05 -14.91
N ALA A 160 -21.35 24.46 -15.69
CA ALA A 160 -22.75 24.31 -15.31
C ALA A 160 -23.18 22.83 -15.29
N LEU A 161 -22.72 22.04 -16.26
CA LEU A 161 -23.00 20.60 -16.31
C LEU A 161 -22.28 19.83 -15.19
N ILE A 162 -21.04 20.20 -14.87
CA ILE A 162 -20.31 19.64 -13.72
C ILE A 162 -21.03 19.99 -12.39
N ALA A 163 -21.48 21.24 -12.24
CA ALA A 163 -22.23 21.68 -11.06
C ALA A 163 -23.57 20.94 -10.92
N PHE A 164 -24.30 20.76 -12.03
CA PHE A 164 -25.52 19.97 -12.06
C PHE A 164 -25.26 18.51 -11.68
N GLY A 165 -24.23 17.88 -12.23
CA GLY A 165 -23.83 16.52 -11.85
C GLY A 165 -23.47 16.39 -10.38
N ASN A 166 -22.78 17.38 -9.80
CA ASN A 166 -22.54 17.45 -8.37
C ASN A 166 -23.83 17.54 -7.55
N SER A 167 -24.82 18.31 -8.02
CA SER A 167 -26.11 18.46 -7.33
C SER A 167 -26.90 17.14 -7.29
N LEU A 168 -26.80 16.31 -8.33
CA LEU A 168 -27.42 14.98 -8.37
C LEU A 168 -26.81 14.01 -7.35
N ALA A 169 -25.55 14.22 -6.94
CA ALA A 169 -24.91 13.44 -5.89
C ALA A 169 -25.28 13.91 -4.47
N SER A 170 -25.91 15.08 -4.31
CA SER A 170 -26.23 15.65 -3.00
C SER A 170 -27.15 14.78 -2.14
N PRO A 171 -28.25 14.18 -2.66
CA PRO A 171 -29.07 13.27 -1.87
C PRO A 171 -28.28 12.07 -1.35
N TRP A 172 -27.39 11.51 -2.18
CA TRP A 172 -26.54 10.40 -1.80
C TRP A 172 -25.54 10.78 -0.69
N ARG A 173 -24.88 11.93 -0.80
CA ARG A 173 -23.99 12.45 0.24
C ARG A 173 -24.73 12.72 1.55
N LEU A 174 -25.97 13.21 1.48
CA LEU A 174 -26.83 13.38 2.64
C LEU A 174 -27.16 12.03 3.29
N LEU A 175 -27.52 11.01 2.52
CA LEU A 175 -27.76 9.66 3.02
C LEU A 175 -26.54 9.07 3.72
N ILE A 176 -25.34 9.26 3.18
CA ILE A 176 -24.08 8.84 3.83
C ILE A 176 -23.92 9.52 5.19
N ARG A 177 -24.14 10.85 5.25
CA ARG A 177 -24.01 11.62 6.50
C ARG A 177 -25.04 11.21 7.55
N VAL A 178 -26.30 11.06 7.15
CA VAL A 178 -27.39 10.62 8.03
C VAL A 178 -27.13 9.20 8.52
N GLY A 179 -26.76 8.28 7.62
CA GLY A 179 -26.41 6.90 7.97
C GLY A 179 -25.24 6.82 8.96
N ALA A 180 -24.18 7.60 8.72
CA ALA A 180 -23.07 7.71 9.67
C ALA A 180 -23.55 8.23 11.04
N GLY A 181 -24.41 9.25 11.07
CA GLY A 181 -24.98 9.79 12.32
C GLY A 181 -25.81 8.77 13.10
N VAL A 182 -26.68 8.01 12.43
CA VAL A 182 -27.50 6.94 13.04
C VAL A 182 -26.61 5.85 13.61
N CYS A 183 -25.61 5.40 12.84
CA CYS A 183 -24.67 4.38 13.29
C CYS A 183 -23.77 4.84 14.46
N ALA A 184 -23.43 6.14 14.52
CA ALA A 184 -22.67 6.72 15.62
C ALA A 184 -23.40 6.58 16.95
N TRP A 185 -24.72 6.77 16.96
CA TRP A 185 -25.54 6.62 18.17
C TRP A 185 -25.50 5.19 18.72
N GLY A 186 -25.58 4.18 17.84
CA GLY A 186 -25.58 2.77 18.25
C GLY A 186 -24.20 2.22 18.63
N THR A 187 -23.17 2.55 17.86
CA THR A 187 -21.84 1.92 18.02
C THR A 187 -20.90 2.70 18.93
N ARG A 188 -21.10 4.02 19.06
CA ARG A 188 -20.22 4.96 19.76
C ARG A 188 -18.77 4.96 19.25
N LEU A 189 -18.58 4.61 17.97
CA LEU A 189 -17.30 4.76 17.30
C LEU A 189 -17.11 6.20 16.84
N ALA A 190 -15.90 6.71 16.96
CA ALA A 190 -15.54 8.03 16.45
C ALA A 190 -14.05 8.07 16.10
N PHE A 191 -13.67 8.98 15.19
CA PHE A 191 -12.28 9.37 15.09
C PHE A 191 -11.97 10.38 16.20
N GLY A 192 -10.83 10.20 16.86
CA GLY A 192 -10.47 10.96 18.05
C GLY A 192 -9.00 11.41 18.05
N PRO A 193 -8.52 11.91 19.19
CA PRO A 193 -7.14 12.37 19.33
C PRO A 193 -6.14 11.21 19.14
N VAL A 194 -4.88 11.58 18.93
CA VAL A 194 -3.79 10.62 18.95
C VAL A 194 -3.67 10.06 20.38
N PRO A 195 -3.75 8.73 20.57
CA PRO A 195 -3.58 8.09 21.88
C PRO A 195 -2.15 8.27 22.42
N GLN A 196 -2.00 8.10 23.73
CA GLN A 196 -0.69 8.13 24.38
C GLN A 196 0.18 6.95 23.95
N GLU A 197 1.50 7.05 24.15
CA GLU A 197 2.45 6.03 23.71
C GLU A 197 2.14 4.63 24.26
N VAL A 198 1.77 4.53 25.53
CA VAL A 198 1.40 3.26 26.17
C VAL A 198 0.17 2.63 25.50
N GLU A 199 -0.84 3.44 25.16
CA GLU A 199 -2.05 2.98 24.47
C GLU A 199 -1.73 2.54 23.03
N ARG A 200 -0.85 3.25 22.32
CA ARG A 200 -0.40 2.86 20.98
C ARG A 200 0.36 1.54 21.00
N ALA A 201 1.29 1.38 21.94
CA ALA A 201 2.02 0.14 22.12
C ALA A 201 1.06 -1.04 22.36
N GLU A 202 0.02 -0.82 23.16
CA GLU A 202 -1.02 -1.82 23.41
C GLU A 202 -1.86 -2.14 22.15
N VAL A 203 -2.24 -1.14 21.37
CA VAL A 203 -2.91 -1.32 20.07
C VAL A 203 -2.07 -2.23 19.17
N PHE A 204 -0.79 -1.91 18.97
CA PHE A 204 0.09 -2.69 18.10
C PHE A 204 0.29 -4.11 18.63
N ARG A 205 0.48 -4.27 19.95
CA ARG A 205 0.62 -5.59 20.58
C ARG A 205 -0.60 -6.45 20.35
N ARG A 206 -1.82 -5.93 20.58
CA ARG A 206 -3.07 -6.66 20.35
C ARG A 206 -3.32 -6.91 18.87
N PHE A 207 -3.00 -5.95 18.01
CA PHE A 207 -3.08 -6.11 16.56
C PHE A 207 -2.21 -7.28 16.08
N ARG A 208 -0.97 -7.44 16.56
CA ARG A 208 -0.13 -8.59 16.17
C ARG A 208 -0.82 -9.93 16.40
N ASN A 209 -1.51 -10.08 17.54
CA ASN A 209 -2.27 -11.29 17.86
C ASN A 209 -3.47 -11.50 16.92
N TYR A 210 -4.17 -10.42 16.60
CA TYR A 210 -5.39 -10.49 15.81
C TYR A 210 -5.13 -10.63 14.30
N ALA A 211 -4.20 -9.86 13.76
CA ALA A 211 -3.87 -9.85 12.34
C ALA A 211 -3.11 -11.10 11.89
N GLY A 212 -2.39 -11.75 12.80
CA GLY A 212 -1.52 -12.89 12.48
C GLY A 212 -0.27 -12.42 11.72
N PRO A 213 0.23 -13.20 10.74
CA PRO A 213 1.42 -12.83 9.97
C PRO A 213 1.25 -11.52 9.19
N HIS A 214 2.22 -10.61 9.29
CA HIS A 214 2.18 -9.31 8.64
C HIS A 214 3.55 -8.62 8.60
N LEU A 215 3.68 -7.62 7.73
CA LEU A 215 4.80 -6.68 7.81
C LEU A 215 4.59 -5.77 9.02
N ALA A 216 5.53 -5.75 9.95
CA ALA A 216 5.37 -5.17 11.28
C ALA A 216 4.80 -3.75 11.24
N ARG A 217 3.85 -3.49 12.14
CA ARG A 217 3.27 -2.18 12.40
C ARG A 217 3.64 -1.74 13.81
N ASP A 218 4.26 -0.58 13.89
CA ASP A 218 4.63 0.11 15.13
C ASP A 218 4.63 1.63 14.90
N ASP A 219 4.92 2.40 15.96
CA ASP A 219 4.97 3.86 15.88
C ASP A 219 6.00 4.34 14.85
N ALA A 220 7.17 3.68 14.76
CA ALA A 220 8.21 4.05 13.82
C ALA A 220 7.76 3.86 12.36
N PHE A 221 7.06 2.77 12.06
CA PHE A 221 6.46 2.52 10.77
C PHE A 221 5.40 3.56 10.42
N VAL A 222 4.47 3.86 11.34
CA VAL A 222 3.39 4.83 11.09
C VAL A 222 3.97 6.22 10.84
N ASP A 223 4.92 6.65 11.65
CA ASP A 223 5.58 7.95 11.51
C ASP A 223 6.40 8.03 10.22
N TRP A 224 7.22 7.01 9.93
CA TRP A 224 7.95 6.93 8.67
C TRP A 224 7.01 6.98 7.47
N ARG A 225 5.99 6.11 7.46
CA ARG A 225 5.16 5.89 6.28
C ARG A 225 4.20 7.04 5.99
N PHE A 226 3.55 7.58 7.03
CA PHE A 226 2.44 8.52 6.86
C PHE A 226 2.75 9.95 7.30
N SER A 227 3.73 10.17 8.18
CA SER A 227 4.07 11.53 8.64
C SER A 227 5.28 12.13 7.90
N LYS A 228 6.36 11.36 7.79
CA LYS A 228 7.65 11.79 7.22
C LYS A 228 7.77 11.62 5.71
N GLY A 229 6.84 10.89 5.08
CA GLY A 229 6.86 10.67 3.64
C GLY A 229 6.64 11.96 2.87
N THR A 230 7.57 12.32 1.99
CA THR A 230 7.50 13.54 1.17
C THR A 230 6.30 13.54 0.23
N LEU A 231 6.13 12.44 -0.51
CA LEU A 231 5.03 12.22 -1.46
C LEU A 231 3.96 11.24 -0.92
N PHE A 232 4.28 10.55 0.17
CA PHE A 232 3.45 9.48 0.75
C PHE A 232 2.73 9.90 2.03
N ARG A 233 2.77 11.20 2.38
CA ARG A 233 2.11 11.73 3.57
C ARG A 233 0.63 11.34 3.60
N GLY A 234 0.26 10.63 4.65
CA GLY A 234 -1.10 10.17 4.92
C GLY A 234 -1.70 10.91 6.12
N ASP A 235 -3.02 10.94 6.16
CA ASP A 235 -3.78 11.41 7.32
C ASP A 235 -4.18 10.20 8.18
N VAL A 236 -3.56 10.06 9.34
CA VAL A 236 -3.83 8.96 10.27
C VAL A 236 -4.95 9.37 11.23
N LYS A 237 -6.07 8.65 11.18
CA LYS A 237 -7.19 8.83 12.11
C LYS A 237 -7.25 7.68 13.09
N TRP A 238 -7.15 8.01 14.38
CA TRP A 238 -7.30 7.05 15.46
C TRP A 238 -8.77 6.80 15.75
N LEU A 239 -9.15 5.53 15.80
CA LEU A 239 -10.50 5.05 16.00
C LEU A 239 -10.72 4.77 17.49
N TRP A 240 -11.73 5.40 18.06
CA TRP A 240 -12.09 5.28 19.47
C TRP A 240 -13.48 4.70 19.64
N LYS A 241 -13.66 3.91 20.71
CA LYS A 241 -14.96 3.49 21.22
C LYS A 241 -15.06 3.87 22.68
N LYS A 242 -15.86 4.90 22.98
CA LYS A 242 -15.86 5.55 24.31
C LYS A 242 -14.44 6.03 24.67
N GLN A 243 -13.78 5.37 25.63
CA GLN A 243 -12.43 5.69 26.11
C GLN A 243 -11.37 4.65 25.68
N GLU A 244 -11.74 3.67 24.86
CA GLU A 244 -10.81 2.66 24.36
C GLU A 244 -10.39 3.05 22.93
N CYS A 245 -9.09 3.23 22.71
CA CYS A 245 -8.53 3.33 21.37
C CYS A 245 -8.53 1.94 20.72
N LEU A 246 -9.27 1.77 19.62
CA LEU A 246 -9.37 0.52 18.88
C LEU A 246 -8.28 0.34 17.82
N GLY A 247 -7.60 1.41 17.44
CA GLY A 247 -6.57 1.40 16.41
C GLY A 247 -6.63 2.62 15.51
N TYR A 248 -6.20 2.50 14.25
CA TYR A 248 -6.19 3.62 13.30
C TYR A 248 -6.52 3.20 11.87
N LEU A 249 -6.96 4.18 11.08
CA LEU A 249 -7.01 4.13 9.63
C LEU A 249 -6.10 5.21 9.07
N ALA A 250 -5.32 4.88 8.04
CA ALA A 250 -4.51 5.85 7.33
C ALA A 250 -5.17 6.17 5.98
N PHE A 251 -5.29 7.46 5.68
CA PHE A 251 -5.94 7.95 4.46
C PHE A 251 -4.97 8.75 3.60
N LYS A 252 -5.16 8.73 2.28
CA LYS A 252 -4.48 9.65 1.35
C LYS A 252 -5.47 10.09 0.28
N GLN A 253 -5.52 11.38 0.00
CA GLN A 253 -6.26 11.88 -1.16
C GLN A 253 -5.36 11.84 -2.39
N VAL A 254 -5.85 11.26 -3.47
CA VAL A 254 -5.16 11.19 -4.76
C VAL A 254 -6.08 11.63 -5.88
N GLU A 255 -5.50 12.07 -7.00
CA GLU A 255 -6.23 12.31 -8.23
C GLU A 255 -5.85 11.23 -9.24
N LEU A 256 -6.81 10.38 -9.62
CA LEU A 256 -6.58 9.31 -10.58
C LEU A 256 -7.44 9.53 -11.82
N ALA A 257 -6.76 9.83 -12.93
CA ALA A 257 -7.38 10.19 -14.20
C ALA A 257 -8.46 11.29 -14.05
N GLY A 258 -8.27 12.29 -13.18
CA GLY A 258 -9.25 13.36 -12.98
C GLY A 258 -10.41 13.06 -12.01
N LEU A 259 -10.36 11.92 -11.30
CA LEU A 259 -11.23 11.65 -10.15
C LEU A 259 -10.47 11.93 -8.86
N LYS A 260 -11.09 12.66 -7.93
CA LYS A 260 -10.54 12.84 -6.57
C LYS A 260 -10.95 11.65 -5.72
N ILE A 261 -10.00 10.85 -5.27
CA ILE A 261 -10.26 9.61 -4.54
C ILE A 261 -9.65 9.72 -3.15
N MET A 262 -10.45 9.39 -2.13
CA MET A 262 -9.97 9.16 -0.78
C MET A 262 -9.55 7.69 -0.65
N VAL A 263 -8.26 7.43 -0.58
CA VAL A 263 -7.71 6.07 -0.45
C VAL A 263 -7.52 5.73 1.02
N ILE A 264 -8.09 4.60 1.46
CA ILE A 264 -7.74 3.98 2.73
C ILE A 264 -6.47 3.16 2.49
N MET A 265 -5.35 3.71 2.98
CA MET A 265 -4.00 3.20 2.77
C MET A 265 -3.69 2.01 3.69
N ASP A 266 -4.16 2.09 4.93
CA ASP A 266 -3.93 1.07 5.94
C ASP A 266 -5.03 1.06 7.01
N SER A 267 -5.12 -0.05 7.75
CA SER A 267 -6.05 -0.22 8.87
C SER A 267 -5.47 -1.17 9.91
N VAL A 268 -5.10 -0.63 11.06
CA VAL A 268 -4.69 -1.41 12.23
C VAL A 268 -5.81 -1.36 13.24
N LEU A 269 -6.36 -2.53 13.58
CA LEU A 269 -7.44 -2.67 14.56
C LEU A 269 -7.04 -3.71 15.59
N LEU A 270 -7.31 -3.47 16.88
CA LEU A 270 -6.90 -4.39 17.94
C LEU A 270 -7.78 -5.66 18.06
N ARG A 271 -8.93 -5.69 17.38
CA ARG A 271 -9.92 -6.78 17.42
C ARG A 271 -10.82 -6.77 16.17
N PRO A 272 -11.57 -7.86 15.93
CA PRO A 272 -12.65 -7.83 14.95
C PRO A 272 -13.74 -6.83 15.32
N LEU A 273 -14.24 -6.15 14.28
CA LEU A 273 -15.43 -5.30 14.36
C LEU A 273 -16.69 -6.15 14.31
N SER A 274 -17.71 -5.77 15.07
CA SER A 274 -19.05 -6.30 14.84
C SER A 274 -19.60 -5.82 13.48
N GLY A 275 -20.65 -6.46 12.97
CA GLY A 275 -21.28 -6.05 11.71
C GLY A 275 -21.70 -4.58 11.69
N GLY A 276 -22.30 -4.10 12.79
CA GLY A 276 -22.68 -2.68 12.94
C GLY A 276 -21.48 -1.74 13.01
N GLU A 277 -20.41 -2.14 13.70
CA GLU A 277 -19.15 -1.37 13.74
C GLU A 277 -18.48 -1.28 12.36
N SER A 278 -18.47 -2.36 11.59
CA SER A 278 -17.93 -2.39 10.21
C SER A 278 -18.71 -1.46 9.27
N VAL A 279 -20.05 -1.54 9.29
CA VAL A 279 -20.90 -0.64 8.49
C VAL A 279 -20.68 0.80 8.88
N HIS A 280 -20.64 1.09 10.19
CA HIS A 280 -20.41 2.44 10.67
C HIS A 280 -19.05 2.99 10.21
N LEU A 281 -17.97 2.22 10.36
CA LEU A 281 -16.63 2.65 10.00
C LEU A 281 -16.50 2.95 8.50
N LYS A 282 -17.16 2.17 7.63
CA LYS A 282 -17.25 2.47 6.19
C LYS A 282 -17.99 3.76 5.91
N LEU A 283 -19.12 4.00 6.61
CA LEU A 283 -19.87 5.24 6.47
C LEU A 283 -19.09 6.45 7.01
N MET A 284 -18.29 6.29 8.06
CA MET A 284 -17.36 7.32 8.53
C MET A 284 -16.30 7.66 7.46
N ALA A 285 -15.68 6.65 6.85
CA ALA A 285 -14.72 6.85 5.76
C ALA A 285 -15.38 7.50 4.52
N ALA A 286 -16.58 7.05 4.14
CA ALA A 286 -17.35 7.64 3.06
C ALA A 286 -17.77 9.09 3.34
N ARG A 287 -18.16 9.39 4.58
CA ARG A 287 -18.46 10.76 5.02
C ARG A 287 -17.22 11.64 4.94
N MET A 288 -16.06 11.17 5.42
CA MET A 288 -14.80 11.91 5.28
C MET A 288 -14.48 12.21 3.82
N ALA A 289 -14.63 11.23 2.92
CA ALA A 289 -14.43 11.44 1.49
C ALA A 289 -15.43 12.47 0.92
N ALA A 290 -16.70 12.40 1.31
CA ALA A 290 -17.73 13.36 0.88
C ALA A 290 -17.45 14.78 1.37
N ASP A 291 -17.04 14.92 2.64
CA ASP A 291 -16.71 16.21 3.25
C ASP A 291 -15.42 16.81 2.66
N ALA A 292 -14.47 15.97 2.22
CA ALA A 292 -13.29 16.37 1.46
C ALA A 292 -13.54 16.63 -0.04
N GLY A 293 -14.78 16.50 -0.51
CA GLY A 293 -15.14 16.71 -1.92
C GLY A 293 -14.57 15.66 -2.88
N CYS A 294 -14.31 14.45 -2.39
CA CYS A 294 -13.89 13.32 -3.22
C CYS A 294 -15.06 12.71 -3.99
N ASP A 295 -14.76 12.14 -5.15
CA ASP A 295 -15.69 11.38 -5.99
C ASP A 295 -15.87 9.94 -5.50
N ALA A 296 -14.90 9.38 -4.76
CA ALA A 296 -14.98 8.02 -4.22
C ALA A 296 -14.14 7.86 -2.94
N VAL A 297 -14.48 6.85 -2.14
CA VAL A 297 -13.57 6.22 -1.17
C VAL A 297 -13.17 4.84 -1.67
N PHE A 298 -11.90 4.48 -1.53
CA PHE A 298 -11.32 3.30 -2.18
C PHE A 298 -10.23 2.66 -1.31
N THR A 299 -10.03 1.35 -1.45
CA THR A 299 -8.91 0.63 -0.86
C THR A 299 -8.55 -0.60 -1.69
N ILE A 300 -7.29 -1.04 -1.57
CA ILE A 300 -6.80 -2.33 -2.06
C ILE A 300 -6.13 -3.01 -0.87
N ALA A 301 -6.57 -4.21 -0.53
CA ALA A 301 -6.06 -4.93 0.64
C ALA A 301 -6.26 -6.45 0.49
N ASN A 302 -5.56 -7.24 1.30
CA ASN A 302 -5.85 -8.67 1.37
C ASN A 302 -7.10 -8.91 2.24
N LEU A 303 -8.29 -8.85 1.63
CA LEU A 303 -9.56 -9.01 2.36
C LEU A 303 -9.82 -10.46 2.85
N GLN A 304 -8.93 -11.41 2.51
CA GLN A 304 -8.94 -12.74 3.13
C GLN A 304 -8.39 -12.70 4.56
N ASN A 305 -7.57 -11.71 4.91
CA ASN A 305 -7.11 -11.52 6.28
C ASN A 305 -8.27 -11.06 7.19
N PRO A 306 -8.48 -11.69 8.36
CA PRO A 306 -9.56 -11.33 9.27
C PRO A 306 -9.58 -9.86 9.72
N ALA A 307 -8.42 -9.20 9.84
CA ALA A 307 -8.30 -7.81 10.26
C ALA A 307 -8.62 -6.80 9.15
N LEU A 308 -8.66 -7.23 7.88
CA LEU A 308 -8.99 -6.39 6.72
C LEU A 308 -10.35 -6.72 6.10
N LYS A 309 -10.91 -7.90 6.41
CA LYS A 309 -12.20 -8.37 5.89
C LYS A 309 -13.34 -7.37 6.07
N TRP A 310 -13.29 -6.54 7.13
CA TRP A 310 -14.28 -5.52 7.38
C TRP A 310 -14.40 -4.51 6.23
N MET A 311 -13.36 -4.28 5.42
CA MET A 311 -13.41 -3.35 4.27
C MET A 311 -14.28 -3.87 3.12
N GLY A 312 -14.53 -5.17 3.06
CA GLY A 312 -15.42 -5.77 2.07
C GLY A 312 -16.90 -5.68 2.47
N GLY A 313 -17.78 -5.71 1.48
CA GLY A 313 -19.23 -5.73 1.66
C GLY A 313 -19.84 -4.39 2.10
N PHE A 314 -21.16 -4.35 2.23
CA PHE A 314 -21.95 -3.13 2.36
C PHE A 314 -21.42 -2.12 3.42
N PRO A 315 -21.45 -0.80 3.13
CA PRO A 315 -21.81 -0.17 1.86
C PRO A 315 -20.71 -0.26 0.78
N PHE A 316 -19.52 -0.74 1.11
CA PHE A 316 -18.47 -0.89 0.11
C PHE A 316 -18.82 -2.00 -0.87
N LEU A 317 -18.49 -1.76 -2.13
CA LEU A 317 -18.66 -2.70 -3.22
C LEU A 317 -17.28 -3.26 -3.56
N GLY A 318 -17.19 -4.58 -3.72
CA GLY A 318 -16.01 -5.20 -4.31
C GLY A 318 -15.86 -4.72 -5.75
N ILE A 319 -14.65 -4.33 -6.13
CA ILE A 319 -14.33 -3.88 -7.49
C ILE A 319 -13.60 -5.03 -8.17
N PRO A 320 -14.22 -5.70 -9.16
CA PRO A 320 -13.58 -6.79 -9.88
C PRO A 320 -12.28 -6.36 -10.57
N ASP A 321 -11.27 -7.23 -10.58
CA ASP A 321 -9.94 -6.96 -11.15
C ASP A 321 -9.96 -6.43 -12.58
N ARG A 322 -10.95 -6.83 -13.40
CA ARG A 322 -11.14 -6.34 -14.77
C ARG A 322 -11.39 -4.82 -14.87
N HIS A 323 -11.74 -4.17 -13.76
CA HIS A 323 -11.95 -2.73 -13.67
C HIS A 323 -10.73 -2.00 -13.08
N LEU A 324 -9.71 -2.74 -12.63
CA LEU A 324 -8.42 -2.21 -12.25
C LEU A 324 -7.48 -2.20 -13.46
N PRO A 325 -6.44 -1.33 -13.49
CA PRO A 325 -5.45 -1.35 -14.56
C PRO A 325 -4.81 -2.72 -14.75
N HIS A 326 -4.53 -3.42 -13.64
CA HIS A 326 -4.15 -4.82 -13.63
C HIS A 326 -4.44 -5.43 -12.24
N PRO A 327 -4.55 -6.77 -12.12
CA PRO A 327 -4.61 -7.44 -10.82
C PRO A 327 -3.33 -7.20 -10.00
N THR A 328 -3.42 -7.18 -8.67
CA THR A 328 -2.26 -6.98 -7.78
C THR A 328 -1.89 -8.26 -7.03
N PRO A 329 -1.24 -9.25 -7.70
CA PRO A 329 -0.77 -10.44 -7.03
C PRO A 329 0.42 -10.13 -6.13
N ILE A 330 0.50 -10.85 -5.02
CA ILE A 330 1.66 -10.83 -4.13
C ILE A 330 2.37 -12.18 -4.25
N PHE A 331 3.64 -12.11 -4.62
CA PHE A 331 4.57 -13.22 -4.65
C PHE A 331 5.42 -13.18 -3.39
N VAL A 332 5.65 -14.35 -2.81
CA VAL A 332 6.47 -14.48 -1.60
C VAL A 332 7.56 -15.51 -1.84
N HIS A 333 8.81 -15.09 -1.68
CA HIS A 333 9.96 -16.00 -1.66
C HIS A 333 10.42 -16.12 -0.22
N ALA A 334 10.48 -17.34 0.29
CA ALA A 334 10.91 -17.60 1.66
C ALA A 334 11.96 -18.72 1.69
N VAL A 335 12.91 -18.59 2.62
CA VAL A 335 13.85 -19.66 2.96
C VAL A 335 13.10 -20.90 3.44
N GLU A 336 13.71 -22.09 3.31
CA GLU A 336 13.03 -23.38 3.46
C GLU A 336 12.24 -23.50 4.78
N GLY A 337 12.80 -23.06 5.91
CA GLY A 337 12.13 -23.08 7.22
C GLY A 337 10.98 -22.06 7.40
N ARG A 338 10.79 -21.12 6.46
CA ARG A 338 9.79 -20.04 6.54
C ARG A 338 8.67 -20.16 5.50
N ARG A 339 8.79 -21.06 4.53
CA ARG A 339 7.81 -21.23 3.44
C ARG A 339 6.40 -21.54 3.95
N GLY A 340 6.27 -22.43 4.94
CA GLY A 340 4.94 -22.80 5.48
C GLY A 340 4.21 -21.63 6.13
N ALA A 341 4.92 -20.83 6.93
CA ALA A 341 4.35 -19.66 7.59
C ALA A 341 3.91 -18.57 6.59
N MET A 342 4.59 -18.49 5.44
CA MET A 342 4.39 -17.45 4.42
C MET A 342 3.52 -17.89 3.23
N ALA A 343 3.29 -19.18 3.04
CA ALA A 343 2.35 -19.73 2.07
C ALA A 343 0.89 -19.62 2.55
N ARG A 344 0.56 -18.51 3.20
CA ARG A 344 -0.73 -18.25 3.82
C ARG A 344 -1.49 -17.22 3.01
N ALA A 345 -2.70 -17.61 2.59
CA ALA A 345 -3.58 -16.74 1.83
C ALA A 345 -4.13 -15.56 2.66
N ASP A 346 -4.05 -15.66 3.99
CA ASP A 346 -4.60 -14.70 4.96
C ASP A 346 -3.54 -13.77 5.57
N LEU A 347 -2.38 -13.57 4.96
CA LEU A 347 -1.38 -12.61 5.44
C LEU A 347 -1.94 -11.17 5.41
N PHE A 348 -1.78 -10.41 6.50
CA PHE A 348 -2.22 -9.00 6.51
C PHE A 348 -1.32 -8.18 5.58
N PHE A 349 -1.93 -7.59 4.56
CA PHE A 349 -1.24 -6.81 3.55
C PHE A 349 -2.17 -5.71 3.04
N SER A 350 -1.71 -4.46 3.08
CA SER A 350 -2.47 -3.29 2.63
C SER A 350 -1.66 -2.45 1.64
N LEU A 351 -2.25 -1.38 1.12
CA LEU A 351 -1.53 -0.42 0.27
C LEU A 351 -0.30 0.21 0.95
N ALA A 352 -0.25 0.21 2.29
CA ALA A 352 0.91 0.70 3.02
C ALA A 352 2.15 -0.20 2.86
N ASP A 353 1.97 -1.45 2.44
CA ASP A 353 3.05 -2.40 2.14
C ASP A 353 3.49 -2.34 0.68
N LEU A 354 2.75 -1.63 -0.16
CA LEU A 354 3.00 -1.48 -1.57
C LEU A 354 3.67 -0.16 -1.91
N ASP A 355 4.28 -0.16 -3.08
CA ASP A 355 4.91 0.99 -3.68
C ASP A 355 4.12 1.43 -4.92
N TYR A 356 2.80 1.56 -4.77
CA TYR A 356 1.86 1.90 -5.85
C TYR A 356 1.19 3.24 -5.56
N PHE A 357 1.71 4.38 -6.06
CA PHE A 357 0.91 5.61 -6.19
C PHE A 357 1.37 6.44 -7.39
#